data_AF-A0A1D6LAC6-F1
#
_entry.id   AF-A0A1D6LAC6-F1
#
_cell.length_a   1.000
_cell.length_b   1.000
_cell.length_c   1.000
_cell.angle_alpha   90.00
_cell.angle_beta   90.00
_cell.angle_gamma   90.00
#
_symmetry.space_group_name_H-M   'P 1'
#
loop_
_entity.id
_entity.type
_entity.pdbx_description
1 polymer ?
#
loop_
_entity_poly.entity_id
_entity_poly.type
_entity_poly.pdbx_seq_one_letter_code
_entity_poly.pdbx_strand_id
1 'polypeptide(L)'
;MKRSASVSAPPYCPCPCRAPRLPGSREAQGTMDRAVTRHGVPDSSHWPVIDPLPSYGRGANGSIDGQGAIWWGWFHNHTLNYTRPHLVELMYSTNVVISNLTFKNSPFWNIHPVYCSQVLVRHVTILAPLNSPNTDGVTPDSSTNVCINHCYVRNGGDVIVIKSGWDEYGISFAQPSSNISISDITGETRGGSGIAFGSEMSGGISEVRAVGLRIVNSLHGIRIKTAPGRGGYVENVYIADVSMDNVSMAIRITGNYGEHPDDKYDSTALPVISNITIKDVVGVNIGVAGILEGIQGDNFSNICLSNVSLSVQSAHPWNCSLIEGYSNSVIPESCEQLRSNCRQTSICYDGSSSSVMSVQQPRHTSPTSRLLDLFTGVGFILV
;
A
#
# COMPACT_ATOMS: atom_id res chain seq x y z
N MET A 1 -12.56 -17.70 -48.82
CA MET A 1 -11.81 -18.51 -47.82
C MET A 1 -11.15 -17.56 -46.84
N LYS A 2 -11.42 -17.75 -45.55
CA LYS A 2 -11.02 -16.90 -44.42
C LYS A 2 -9.49 -16.89 -44.27
N ARG A 3 -8.86 -15.71 -44.16
CA ARG A 3 -7.49 -15.57 -43.63
C ARG A 3 -7.60 -15.21 -42.15
N SER A 4 -7.17 -16.13 -41.29
CA SER A 4 -7.04 -15.93 -39.85
C SER A 4 -5.82 -15.04 -39.58
N ALA A 5 -6.03 -13.91 -38.93
CA ALA A 5 -4.96 -13.15 -38.29
C ALA A 5 -4.63 -13.83 -36.96
N SER A 6 -3.39 -14.33 -36.84
CA SER A 6 -2.83 -14.79 -35.58
C SER A 6 -2.47 -13.56 -34.73
N VAL A 7 -3.25 -13.31 -33.69
CA VAL A 7 -2.92 -12.33 -32.65
C VAL A 7 -1.84 -12.95 -31.77
N SER A 8 -0.61 -12.47 -31.88
CA SER A 8 0.48 -12.78 -30.96
C SER A 8 0.24 -12.03 -29.64
N ALA A 9 0.03 -12.77 -28.55
CA ALA A 9 -0.02 -12.22 -27.21
C ALA A 9 1.35 -11.63 -26.79
N PRO A 10 1.39 -10.47 -26.11
CA PRO A 10 2.63 -9.88 -25.62
C PRO A 10 3.21 -10.68 -24.42
N PRO A 11 4.53 -10.57 -24.17
CA PRO A 11 5.24 -11.37 -23.17
C PRO A 11 4.81 -10.98 -21.74
N TYR A 12 4.32 -11.98 -21.00
CA TYR A 12 4.08 -11.92 -19.56
C TYR A 12 5.40 -11.62 -18.83
N CYS A 13 5.46 -10.53 -18.05
CA CYS A 13 6.45 -10.38 -16.98
C CYS A 13 6.03 -11.29 -15.81
N PRO A 14 6.83 -12.32 -15.46
CA PRO A 14 6.50 -13.21 -14.37
C PRO A 14 7.08 -12.61 -13.09
N CYS A 15 6.26 -11.91 -12.31
CA CYS A 15 6.19 -12.22 -10.88
C CYS A 15 5.01 -13.18 -10.72
N PRO A 16 5.16 -14.50 -10.99
CA PRO A 16 4.22 -15.41 -10.37
C PRO A 16 4.47 -15.23 -8.87
N CYS A 17 3.42 -15.00 -8.08
CA CYS A 17 3.53 -15.10 -6.62
C CYS A 17 3.78 -16.58 -6.23
N ARG A 18 4.91 -17.14 -6.69
CA ARG A 18 5.43 -18.46 -6.42
C ARG A 18 6.39 -18.31 -5.25
N ALA A 19 5.98 -18.82 -4.10
CA ALA A 19 6.87 -19.00 -2.97
C ALA A 19 8.11 -19.81 -3.39
N PRO A 20 9.32 -19.47 -2.91
CA PRO A 20 10.48 -20.33 -3.09
C PRO A 20 10.21 -21.71 -2.46
N ARG A 21 10.62 -22.80 -3.15
CA ARG A 21 10.56 -24.15 -2.60
C ARG A 21 11.67 -24.32 -1.56
N LEU A 22 11.34 -24.26 -0.27
CA LEU A 22 12.26 -24.61 0.80
C LEU A 22 12.23 -26.13 1.06
N PRO A 23 13.38 -26.84 1.05
CA PRO A 23 13.45 -28.23 1.49
C PRO A 23 13.47 -28.32 3.02
N GLY A 24 12.53 -29.08 3.59
CA GLY A 24 12.50 -29.46 5.01
C GLY A 24 11.77 -28.47 5.92
N SER A 25 10.45 -28.57 6.04
CA SER A 25 9.66 -27.83 7.03
C SER A 25 9.00 -28.80 8.02
N ARG A 26 9.24 -28.61 9.33
CA ARG A 26 8.45 -29.24 10.40
C ARG A 26 7.28 -28.33 10.80
N GLU A 27 6.18 -28.96 11.18
CA GLU A 27 4.88 -28.35 11.47
C GLU A 27 4.83 -27.74 12.88
N ALA A 28 4.16 -26.59 13.03
CA ALA A 28 3.78 -26.04 14.33
C ALA A 28 2.24 -25.93 14.40
N GLN A 29 1.65 -26.59 15.40
CA GLN A 29 0.24 -26.54 15.74
C GLN A 29 0.05 -25.66 16.98
N GLY A 30 -0.94 -24.76 16.99
CA GLY A 30 -1.35 -24.06 18.21
C GLY A 30 -2.22 -22.82 17.98
N THR A 31 -3.24 -22.66 18.81
CA THR A 31 -3.88 -21.38 19.13
C THR A 31 -3.02 -20.71 20.20
N MET A 32 -2.50 -19.50 19.97
CA MET A 32 -1.85 -18.74 21.05
C MET A 32 -2.92 -18.03 21.88
N ASP A 33 -3.47 -18.71 22.89
CA ASP A 33 -4.52 -18.20 23.79
C ASP A 33 -4.00 -17.58 25.10
N ARG A 34 -2.71 -17.22 25.22
CA ARG A 34 -2.18 -16.55 26.43
C ARG A 34 -1.10 -15.52 26.11
N ALA A 35 -1.50 -14.27 25.90
CA ALA A 35 -0.66 -13.15 26.27
C ALA A 35 -0.66 -13.04 27.81
N VAL A 36 0.51 -13.21 28.42
CA VAL A 36 0.70 -13.00 29.85
C VAL A 36 0.44 -11.53 30.13
N THR A 37 -0.56 -11.23 30.96
CA THR A 37 -0.80 -9.87 31.48
C THR A 37 0.42 -9.46 32.32
N ARG A 38 1.37 -8.75 31.72
CA ARG A 38 2.40 -8.02 32.46
C ARG A 38 2.12 -6.55 32.28
N HIS A 39 1.93 -5.86 33.40
CA HIS A 39 1.93 -4.41 33.46
C HIS A 39 3.17 -3.90 32.73
N GLY A 40 2.95 -3.09 31.68
CA GLY A 40 4.03 -2.59 30.82
C GLY A 40 5.11 -1.92 31.65
N VAL A 41 6.30 -2.50 31.65
CA VAL A 41 7.50 -1.86 32.18
C VAL A 41 8.15 -1.12 31.00
N PRO A 42 8.53 0.16 31.13
CA PRO A 42 8.97 1.00 30.01
C PRO A 42 10.37 0.68 29.47
N ASP A 43 10.99 -0.42 29.94
CA ASP A 43 12.38 -0.74 29.66
C ASP A 43 12.46 -1.92 28.66
N SER A 44 12.83 -1.60 27.42
CA SER A 44 13.02 -2.55 26.33
C SER A 44 14.29 -3.41 26.48
N SER A 45 15.19 -3.07 27.41
CA SER A 45 16.43 -3.83 27.65
C SER A 45 16.20 -5.19 28.32
N HIS A 46 14.98 -5.45 28.82
CA HIS A 46 14.58 -6.68 29.47
C HIS A 46 13.62 -7.56 28.65
N TRP A 47 13.34 -7.18 27.40
CA TRP A 47 12.48 -8.00 26.54
C TRP A 47 13.24 -9.24 26.10
N PRO A 48 12.72 -10.46 26.31
CA PRO A 48 13.37 -11.64 25.80
C PRO A 48 13.41 -11.57 24.27
N VAL A 49 14.60 -11.57 23.70
CA VAL A 49 14.79 -11.80 22.26
C VAL A 49 14.30 -13.22 21.99
N ILE A 50 13.14 -13.35 21.35
CA ILE A 50 12.65 -14.64 20.90
C ILE A 50 13.44 -14.97 19.63
N ASP A 51 14.29 -16.00 19.71
CA ASP A 51 15.00 -16.51 18.53
C ASP A 51 13.99 -16.77 17.40
N PRO A 52 14.32 -16.41 16.14
CA PRO A 52 13.46 -16.68 15.00
C PRO A 52 13.16 -18.18 14.95
N LEU A 53 11.88 -18.53 15.12
CA LEU A 53 11.45 -19.93 15.04
C LEU A 53 11.87 -20.48 13.67
N PRO A 54 12.56 -21.64 13.62
CA PRO A 54 12.93 -22.27 12.36
C PRO A 54 11.69 -22.93 11.74
N SER A 55 10.82 -22.12 11.14
CA SER A 55 9.92 -22.50 10.04
C SER A 55 9.03 -21.30 9.69
N TYR A 56 9.16 -20.83 8.46
CA TYR A 56 8.23 -19.89 7.84
C TYR A 56 6.81 -20.44 7.92
N GLY A 57 5.99 -19.84 8.80
CA GLY A 57 4.67 -20.34 9.17
C GLY A 57 3.72 -20.39 7.97
N ARG A 58 3.39 -21.60 7.51
CA ARG A 58 2.09 -21.82 6.85
C ARG A 58 1.06 -21.94 7.97
N GLY A 59 0.21 -20.95 8.15
CA GLY A 59 -0.86 -21.02 9.13
C GLY A 59 -1.81 -22.16 8.80
N ALA A 60 -2.08 -23.05 9.76
CA ALA A 60 -3.18 -24.01 9.69
C ALA A 60 -4.50 -23.31 10.05
N ASN A 61 -4.85 -22.21 9.37
CA ASN A 61 -5.95 -21.30 9.75
C ASN A 61 -5.82 -20.74 11.18
N GLY A 62 -4.59 -20.47 11.63
CA GLY A 62 -4.35 -19.84 12.93
C GLY A 62 -4.89 -18.41 12.99
N SER A 63 -5.27 -17.96 14.18
CA SER A 63 -5.64 -16.57 14.43
C SER A 63 -4.70 -15.85 15.39
N ILE A 64 -4.40 -14.60 15.11
CA ILE A 64 -3.65 -13.67 15.97
C ILE A 64 -4.61 -12.55 16.36
N ASP A 65 -4.88 -12.39 17.65
CA ASP A 65 -5.81 -11.38 18.19
C ASP A 65 -5.06 -10.36 19.03
N GLY A 66 -5.03 -9.10 18.59
CA GLY A 66 -4.32 -8.01 19.26
C GLY A 66 -5.08 -7.36 20.41
N GLN A 67 -6.33 -7.78 20.66
CA GLN A 67 -7.17 -7.26 21.75
C GLN A 67 -7.23 -5.71 21.83
N GLY A 68 -7.27 -5.06 20.66
CA GLY A 68 -7.09 -3.62 20.48
C GLY A 68 -8.10 -2.70 21.16
N ALA A 69 -9.19 -3.23 21.72
CA ALA A 69 -10.28 -2.45 22.33
C ALA A 69 -9.80 -1.44 23.38
N ILE A 70 -8.84 -1.84 24.24
CA ILE A 70 -8.29 -0.95 25.26
C ILE A 70 -7.52 0.22 24.64
N TRP A 71 -6.73 -0.06 23.59
CA TRP A 71 -5.93 0.91 22.87
C TRP A 71 -6.80 1.92 22.11
N TRP A 72 -7.89 1.45 21.49
CA TRP A 72 -8.85 2.33 20.82
C TRP A 72 -9.56 3.24 21.82
N GLY A 73 -9.93 2.70 22.99
CA GLY A 73 -10.51 3.49 24.08
C GLY A 73 -9.58 4.62 24.54
N TRP A 74 -8.29 4.32 24.75
CA TRP A 74 -7.31 5.34 25.11
C TRP A 74 -7.04 6.34 23.99
N PHE A 75 -7.04 5.90 22.73
CA PHE A 75 -6.90 6.79 21.58
C PHE A 75 -8.04 7.80 21.49
N HIS A 76 -9.29 7.32 21.54
CA HIS A 76 -10.46 8.19 21.47
C HIS A 76 -10.57 9.15 22.66
N ASN A 77 -10.10 8.74 23.84
CA ASN A 77 -10.09 9.58 25.03
C ASN A 77 -8.85 10.48 25.15
N HIS A 78 -7.93 10.44 24.18
CA HIS A 78 -6.67 11.19 24.20
C HIS A 78 -5.82 10.94 25.47
N THR A 79 -5.82 9.69 25.97
CA THR A 79 -5.10 9.30 27.20
C THR A 79 -3.86 8.44 26.94
N LEU A 80 -3.40 8.37 25.70
CA LEU A 80 -2.19 7.62 25.34
C LEU A 80 -0.95 8.46 25.68
N ASN A 81 -0.04 7.87 26.45
CA ASN A 81 1.29 8.44 26.69
C ASN A 81 2.30 8.07 25.59
N TYR A 82 1.99 7.05 24.78
CA TYR A 82 2.86 6.50 23.74
C TYR A 82 2.04 6.07 22.53
N THR A 83 2.71 5.74 21.43
CA THR A 83 2.07 5.17 20.23
C THR A 83 1.44 3.81 20.51
N ARG A 84 0.45 3.44 19.70
CA ARG A 84 -0.18 2.12 19.75
C ARG A 84 0.69 1.11 18.99
N PRO A 85 0.84 -0.13 19.47
CA PRO A 85 1.66 -1.12 18.80
C PRO A 85 1.00 -1.62 17.51
N HIS A 86 1.82 -1.99 16.54
CA HIS A 86 1.39 -2.80 15.40
C HIS A 86 1.07 -4.23 15.85
N LEU A 87 0.19 -4.93 15.14
CA LEU A 87 -0.09 -6.34 15.44
C LEU A 87 1.07 -7.25 15.01
N VAL A 88 1.56 -7.05 13.79
CA VAL A 88 2.78 -7.69 13.27
C VAL A 88 3.62 -6.65 12.57
N GLU A 89 4.80 -6.40 13.12
CA GLU A 89 5.82 -5.54 12.51
C GLU A 89 7.04 -6.38 12.15
N LEU A 90 7.44 -6.31 10.89
CA LEU A 90 8.62 -6.98 10.36
C LEU A 90 9.58 -5.91 9.88
N MET A 91 10.76 -5.88 10.48
CA MET A 91 11.77 -4.88 10.16
C MET A 91 12.96 -5.56 9.48
N TYR A 92 13.53 -4.92 8.46
CA TYR A 92 14.82 -5.33 7.84
C TYR A 92 14.88 -6.81 7.43
N SER A 93 13.73 -7.36 7.01
CA SER A 93 13.59 -8.79 6.75
C SER A 93 13.55 -9.09 5.26
N THR A 94 14.06 -10.26 4.87
CA THR A 94 14.03 -10.73 3.49
C THR A 94 13.42 -12.13 3.41
N ASN A 95 12.70 -12.43 2.32
CA ASN A 95 12.02 -13.72 2.10
C ASN A 95 10.93 -14.00 3.15
N VAL A 96 10.02 -13.05 3.33
CA VAL A 96 8.91 -13.15 4.27
C VAL A 96 7.71 -13.79 3.59
N VAL A 97 7.07 -14.76 4.26
CA VAL A 97 5.79 -15.33 3.82
C VAL A 97 4.80 -15.29 4.99
N ILE A 98 3.69 -14.57 4.81
CA ILE A 98 2.53 -14.56 5.69
C ILE A 98 1.37 -15.15 4.91
N SER A 99 0.86 -16.31 5.32
CA SER A 99 -0.25 -16.93 4.59
C SER A 99 -1.18 -17.79 5.42
N ASN A 100 -2.47 -17.81 5.04
CA ASN A 100 -3.51 -18.64 5.65
C ASN A 100 -3.71 -18.35 7.14
N LEU A 101 -3.80 -17.05 7.48
CA LEU A 101 -3.94 -16.57 8.85
C LEU A 101 -5.10 -15.58 8.97
N THR A 102 -5.69 -15.51 10.16
CA THR A 102 -6.67 -14.48 10.52
C THR A 102 -6.09 -13.54 11.56
N PHE A 103 -6.05 -12.24 11.26
CA PHE A 103 -5.64 -11.18 12.18
C PHE A 103 -6.87 -10.49 12.73
N LYS A 104 -6.94 -10.31 14.05
CA LYS A 104 -8.10 -9.73 14.73
C LYS A 104 -7.68 -8.58 15.62
N ASN A 105 -8.53 -7.56 15.66
CA ASN A 105 -8.51 -6.48 16.66
C ASN A 105 -7.12 -5.87 16.87
N SER A 106 -6.42 -5.52 15.80
CA SER A 106 -5.13 -4.83 15.93
C SER A 106 -5.27 -3.51 16.72
N PRO A 107 -4.38 -3.21 17.68
CA PRO A 107 -4.33 -1.91 18.34
C PRO A 107 -4.13 -0.73 17.37
N PHE A 108 -3.35 -0.95 16.30
CA PHE A 108 -3.02 0.02 15.24
C PHE A 108 -2.92 -0.70 13.88
N TRP A 109 -1.89 -0.47 13.06
CA TRP A 109 -1.70 -1.22 11.80
C TRP A 109 -1.54 -2.72 12.03
N ASN A 110 -2.05 -3.54 11.10
CA ASN A 110 -2.10 -5.00 11.24
C ASN A 110 -0.79 -5.66 10.79
N ILE A 111 -0.45 -5.55 9.49
CA ILE A 111 0.74 -6.20 8.91
C ILE A 111 1.64 -5.12 8.34
N HIS A 112 2.74 -4.82 9.03
CA HIS A 112 3.66 -3.74 8.71
C HIS A 112 5.07 -4.28 8.38
N PRO A 113 5.32 -4.73 7.14
CA PRO A 113 6.69 -4.96 6.67
C PRO A 113 7.33 -3.61 6.35
N VAL A 114 8.34 -3.24 7.14
CA VAL A 114 9.12 -2.02 6.99
C VAL A 114 10.58 -2.35 6.69
N TYR A 115 11.16 -1.71 5.66
CA TYR A 115 12.51 -2.02 5.18
C TYR A 115 12.72 -3.48 4.78
N CYS A 116 11.67 -4.14 4.29
CA CYS A 116 11.70 -5.55 3.92
C CYS A 116 11.91 -5.75 2.42
N SER A 117 12.35 -6.94 2.03
CA SER A 117 12.39 -7.36 0.63
C SER A 117 11.83 -8.76 0.41
N GLN A 118 11.25 -9.02 -0.76
CA GLN A 118 10.68 -10.33 -1.11
C GLN A 118 9.63 -10.78 -0.08
N VAL A 119 8.55 -10.00 0.03
CA VAL A 119 7.46 -10.22 0.98
C VAL A 119 6.24 -10.79 0.24
N LEU A 120 5.69 -11.89 0.74
CA LEU A 120 4.46 -12.49 0.24
C LEU A 120 3.41 -12.51 1.35
N VAL A 121 2.31 -11.77 1.18
CA VAL A 121 1.12 -11.84 2.01
C VAL A 121 -0.01 -12.43 1.19
N ARG A 122 -0.55 -13.60 1.57
CA ARG A 122 -1.61 -14.23 0.79
C ARG A 122 -2.63 -15.01 1.59
N HIS A 123 -3.88 -15.05 1.14
CA HIS A 123 -4.93 -15.83 1.81
C HIS A 123 -5.06 -15.42 3.29
N VAL A 124 -5.09 -14.12 3.54
CA VAL A 124 -5.16 -13.54 4.88
C VAL A 124 -6.51 -12.87 5.08
N THR A 125 -7.05 -13.05 6.28
CA THR A 125 -8.27 -12.36 6.74
C THR A 125 -7.88 -11.37 7.83
N ILE A 126 -8.23 -10.09 7.70
CA ILE A 126 -8.00 -9.05 8.71
C ILE A 126 -9.35 -8.53 9.18
N LEU A 127 -9.59 -8.56 10.50
CA LEU A 127 -10.87 -8.19 11.11
C LEU A 127 -10.67 -7.24 12.29
N ALA A 128 -11.22 -6.04 12.19
CA ALA A 128 -11.41 -5.12 13.30
C ALA A 128 -12.76 -4.40 13.18
N PRO A 129 -13.34 -3.88 14.28
CA PRO A 129 -14.54 -3.05 14.20
C PRO A 129 -14.38 -1.87 13.23
N LEU A 130 -15.40 -1.49 12.48
CA LEU A 130 -15.28 -0.43 11.47
C LEU A 130 -14.99 0.97 12.07
N ASN A 131 -15.18 1.13 13.38
CA ASN A 131 -14.84 2.32 14.14
C ASN A 131 -13.46 2.24 14.82
N SER A 132 -12.67 1.18 14.62
CA SER A 132 -11.34 1.08 15.23
C SER A 132 -10.33 2.01 14.51
N PRO A 133 -9.74 2.99 15.22
CA PRO A 133 -8.94 4.04 14.61
C PRO A 133 -7.65 3.49 14.02
N ASN A 134 -7.32 3.88 12.77
CA ASN A 134 -6.03 3.58 12.12
C ASN A 134 -5.63 2.09 12.15
N THR A 135 -6.60 1.21 11.93
CA THR A 135 -6.39 -0.24 11.94
C THR A 135 -6.01 -0.76 10.55
N ASP A 136 -5.06 -0.09 9.89
CA ASP A 136 -4.69 -0.34 8.49
C ASP A 136 -4.33 -1.81 8.26
N GLY A 137 -4.70 -2.38 7.10
CA GLY A 137 -4.55 -3.79 6.79
C GLY A 137 -3.10 -4.19 6.52
N VAL A 138 -2.75 -4.36 5.24
CA VAL A 138 -1.34 -4.62 4.85
C VAL A 138 -0.69 -3.30 4.46
N THR A 139 0.40 -2.98 5.14
CA THR A 139 1.09 -1.70 5.03
C THR A 139 2.57 -1.89 4.68
N PRO A 140 2.94 -2.12 3.40
CA PRO A 140 4.34 -2.11 3.02
C PRO A 140 4.92 -0.70 3.18
N ASP A 141 6.00 -0.59 3.96
CA ASP A 141 6.72 0.66 4.18
C ASP A 141 8.20 0.50 3.79
N SER A 142 8.70 1.38 2.93
CA SER A 142 10.07 1.35 2.40
C SER A 142 10.55 -0.05 2.00
N SER A 143 9.67 -0.83 1.36
CA SER A 143 9.85 -2.26 1.11
C SER A 143 9.78 -2.61 -0.38
N THR A 144 10.57 -3.58 -0.81
CA THR A 144 10.71 -3.93 -2.24
C THR A 144 10.30 -5.35 -2.56
N ASN A 145 9.77 -5.58 -3.78
CA ASN A 145 9.34 -6.91 -4.22
C ASN A 145 8.27 -7.51 -3.30
N VAL A 146 7.13 -6.83 -3.18
CA VAL A 146 6.03 -7.22 -2.29
C VAL A 146 4.85 -7.76 -3.12
N CYS A 147 4.38 -8.97 -2.83
CA CYS A 147 3.15 -9.52 -3.39
C CYS A 147 2.08 -9.68 -2.30
N ILE A 148 0.92 -9.06 -2.50
CA ILE A 148 -0.25 -9.16 -1.63
C ILE A 148 -1.40 -9.74 -2.46
N ASN A 149 -1.94 -10.90 -2.10
CA ASN A 149 -3.06 -11.46 -2.87
C ASN A 149 -4.08 -12.30 -2.11
N HIS A 150 -5.30 -12.38 -2.63
CA HIS A 150 -6.40 -13.19 -2.07
C HIS A 150 -6.65 -12.85 -0.59
N CYS A 151 -6.77 -11.56 -0.26
CA CYS A 151 -6.98 -11.11 1.11
C CYS A 151 -8.37 -10.53 1.31
N TYR A 152 -8.93 -10.75 2.49
CA TYR A 152 -10.15 -10.10 2.95
C TYR A 152 -9.83 -9.19 4.13
N VAL A 153 -10.17 -7.90 4.03
CA VAL A 153 -9.88 -6.90 5.06
C VAL A 153 -11.14 -6.15 5.42
N ARG A 154 -11.47 -6.15 6.71
CA ARG A 154 -12.55 -5.35 7.29
C ARG A 154 -12.03 -4.64 8.53
N ASN A 155 -11.89 -3.33 8.47
CA ASN A 155 -11.23 -2.53 9.51
C ASN A 155 -11.75 -1.09 9.57
N GLY A 156 -11.18 -0.26 10.44
CA GLY A 156 -11.44 1.18 10.47
C GLY A 156 -10.34 2.04 9.82
N GLY A 157 -9.28 1.43 9.28
CA GLY A 157 -8.16 2.09 8.59
C GLY A 157 -8.14 1.85 7.08
N ASP A 158 -7.01 2.10 6.42
CA ASP A 158 -6.86 1.74 5.01
C ASP A 158 -6.81 0.19 4.85
N VAL A 159 -7.40 -0.36 3.79
CA VAL A 159 -7.42 -1.81 3.54
C VAL A 159 -6.03 -2.29 3.11
N ILE A 160 -5.44 -1.60 2.13
CA ILE A 160 -4.03 -1.70 1.75
C ILE A 160 -3.50 -0.27 1.66
N VAL A 161 -2.36 0.01 2.27
CA VAL A 161 -1.71 1.32 2.15
C VAL A 161 -0.22 1.15 1.92
N ILE A 162 0.31 1.81 0.90
CA ILE A 162 1.75 1.77 0.62
C ILE A 162 2.38 3.04 1.16
N LYS A 163 3.47 2.86 1.90
CA LYS A 163 4.24 3.92 2.58
C LYS A 163 5.72 3.79 2.25
N SER A 164 6.50 4.82 2.54
CA SER A 164 7.95 4.88 2.40
C SER A 164 8.53 5.99 3.28
N GLY A 165 8.20 5.98 4.57
CA GLY A 165 8.68 6.98 5.54
C GLY A 165 8.08 8.39 5.43
N TRP A 166 8.36 9.20 6.46
CA TRP A 166 7.84 10.57 6.63
C TRP A 166 8.91 11.63 6.37
N ASP A 167 8.54 12.64 5.60
CA ASP A 167 9.15 13.97 5.47
C ASP A 167 10.69 13.90 5.35
N GLU A 168 11.44 14.74 6.06
CA GLU A 168 12.90 14.77 6.02
C GLU A 168 13.55 13.44 6.43
N TYR A 169 12.89 12.64 7.27
CA TYR A 169 13.38 11.33 7.69
C TYR A 169 13.31 10.32 6.54
N GLY A 170 12.19 10.30 5.81
CA GLY A 170 12.01 9.47 4.62
C GLY A 170 12.87 9.93 3.45
N ILE A 171 12.97 11.25 3.24
CA ILE A 171 13.83 11.86 2.21
C ILE A 171 15.30 11.51 2.47
N SER A 172 15.77 11.65 3.70
CA SER A 172 17.17 11.38 4.05
C SER A 172 17.52 9.90 4.02
N PHE A 173 16.60 9.03 4.44
CA PHE A 173 16.80 7.58 4.39
C PHE A 173 16.72 7.04 2.95
N ALA A 174 15.93 7.69 2.08
CA ALA A 174 15.86 7.45 0.64
C ALA A 174 15.58 6.00 0.24
N GLN A 175 14.80 5.27 1.04
CA GLN A 175 14.40 3.89 0.77
C GLN A 175 12.96 3.86 0.25
N PRO A 176 12.74 3.55 -1.04
CA PRO A 176 11.41 3.52 -1.61
C PRO A 176 10.65 2.24 -1.27
N SER A 177 9.33 2.31 -1.38
CA SER A 177 8.49 1.14 -1.57
C SER A 177 8.29 0.90 -3.06
N SER A 178 8.83 -0.20 -3.60
CA SER A 178 8.81 -0.44 -5.04
C SER A 178 8.67 -1.89 -5.48
N ASN A 179 8.21 -2.08 -6.71
CA ASN A 179 7.85 -3.38 -7.28
C ASN A 179 6.84 -4.13 -6.41
N ILE A 180 5.63 -3.57 -6.31
CA ILE A 180 4.55 -4.07 -5.46
C ILE A 180 3.41 -4.57 -6.34
N SER A 181 3.01 -5.83 -6.15
CA SER A 181 1.86 -6.44 -6.82
C SER A 181 0.75 -6.73 -5.81
N ILE A 182 -0.44 -6.20 -6.07
CA ILE A 182 -1.64 -6.37 -5.26
C ILE A 182 -2.72 -7.01 -6.14
N SER A 183 -3.32 -8.11 -5.70
CA SER A 183 -4.39 -8.76 -6.47
C SER A 183 -5.45 -9.44 -5.63
N ASP A 184 -6.68 -9.52 -6.15
CA ASP A 184 -7.77 -10.29 -5.55
C ASP A 184 -8.03 -9.88 -4.08
N ILE A 185 -8.25 -8.57 -3.85
CA ILE A 185 -8.49 -8.01 -2.52
C ILE A 185 -9.97 -7.68 -2.36
N THR A 186 -10.59 -8.11 -1.26
CA THR A 186 -11.90 -7.62 -0.84
C THR A 186 -11.76 -6.78 0.43
N GLY A 187 -12.27 -5.55 0.39
CA GLY A 187 -12.09 -4.55 1.44
C GLY A 187 -13.39 -3.90 1.92
N GLU A 188 -13.51 -3.66 3.22
CA GLU A 188 -14.55 -2.84 3.85
C GLU A 188 -13.93 -1.94 4.93
N THR A 189 -14.07 -0.62 4.79
CA THR A 189 -13.54 0.35 5.76
C THR A 189 -14.33 1.65 5.87
N ARG A 190 -14.69 2.07 7.09
CA ARG A 190 -15.43 3.33 7.31
C ARG A 190 -14.55 4.52 7.66
N GLY A 191 -13.26 4.32 7.92
CA GLY A 191 -12.32 5.38 8.28
C GLY A 191 -11.16 5.57 7.31
N GLY A 192 -10.95 4.65 6.37
CA GLY A 192 -9.83 4.69 5.41
C GLY A 192 -10.26 4.55 3.96
N SER A 193 -9.46 3.81 3.20
CA SER A 193 -9.54 3.64 1.75
C SER A 193 -9.37 2.18 1.37
N GLY A 194 -10.03 1.73 0.30
CA GLY A 194 -9.82 0.39 -0.24
C GLY A 194 -8.38 0.14 -0.70
N ILE A 195 -7.75 1.15 -1.31
CA ILE A 195 -6.30 1.19 -1.53
C ILE A 195 -5.80 2.61 -1.37
N ALA A 196 -4.68 2.79 -0.68
CA ALA A 196 -4.07 4.10 -0.43
C ALA A 196 -2.57 4.13 -0.72
N PHE A 197 -2.08 5.31 -1.06
CA PHE A 197 -0.66 5.63 -1.22
C PHE A 197 -0.34 6.83 -0.33
N GLY A 198 0.63 6.70 0.57
CA GLY A 198 1.01 7.72 1.53
C GLY A 198 0.17 7.74 2.82
N SER A 199 0.15 8.85 3.57
CA SER A 199 0.86 10.12 3.31
C SER A 199 2.37 10.06 3.51
N GLU A 200 2.84 9.01 4.16
CA GLU A 200 4.22 8.63 4.39
C GLU A 200 4.83 8.13 3.08
N MET A 201 5.19 9.02 2.17
CA MET A 201 5.66 8.65 0.82
C MET A 201 7.05 9.22 0.50
N SER A 202 7.76 9.69 1.52
CA SER A 202 8.88 10.61 1.37
C SER A 202 10.17 9.96 0.84
N GLY A 203 10.35 8.66 1.06
CA GLY A 203 11.37 7.83 0.42
C GLY A 203 11.04 7.37 -1.00
N GLY A 204 9.81 7.63 -1.47
CA GLY A 204 9.33 7.26 -2.81
C GLY A 204 8.47 6.00 -2.85
N ILE A 205 7.41 6.03 -3.67
CA ILE A 205 6.56 4.90 -4.00
C ILE A 205 6.55 4.74 -5.52
N SER A 206 6.96 3.59 -6.04
CA SER A 206 6.98 3.36 -7.49
C SER A 206 6.72 1.91 -7.91
N GLU A 207 6.37 1.72 -9.19
CA GLU A 207 6.16 0.40 -9.79
C GLU A 207 5.13 -0.44 -9.00
N VAL A 208 3.93 0.13 -8.83
CA VAL A 208 2.83 -0.53 -8.12
C VAL A 208 1.77 -0.99 -9.10
N ARG A 209 1.40 -2.26 -9.04
CA ARG A 209 0.33 -2.85 -9.83
C ARG A 209 -0.74 -3.46 -8.93
N ALA A 210 -1.94 -2.88 -8.91
CA ALA A 210 -3.10 -3.38 -8.17
C ALA A 210 -4.23 -3.78 -9.12
N VAL A 211 -4.64 -5.06 -9.11
CA VAL A 211 -5.66 -5.59 -10.03
C VAL A 211 -6.67 -6.49 -9.32
N GLY A 212 -7.96 -6.33 -9.59
CA GLY A 212 -8.99 -7.18 -8.97
C GLY A 212 -9.28 -6.75 -7.54
N LEU A 213 -9.74 -5.50 -7.37
CA LEU A 213 -10.12 -4.94 -6.08
C LEU A 213 -11.64 -4.89 -5.96
N ARG A 214 -12.19 -5.42 -4.87
CA ARG A 214 -13.61 -5.30 -4.52
C ARG A 214 -13.77 -4.52 -3.23
N ILE A 215 -14.25 -3.28 -3.33
CA ILE A 215 -14.35 -2.35 -2.20
C ILE A 215 -15.83 -2.11 -1.89
N VAL A 216 -16.25 -2.39 -0.66
CA VAL A 216 -17.66 -2.29 -0.26
C VAL A 216 -17.86 -1.48 1.02
N ASN A 217 -19.00 -0.80 1.14
CA ASN A 217 -19.40 -0.05 2.34
C ASN A 217 -18.30 0.84 2.91
N SER A 218 -17.55 1.51 2.02
CA SER A 218 -16.29 2.15 2.37
C SER A 218 -16.32 3.66 2.25
N LEU A 219 -15.44 4.34 3.00
CA LEU A 219 -15.32 5.79 2.91
C LEU A 219 -14.67 6.20 1.58
N HIS A 220 -13.45 5.72 1.31
CA HIS A 220 -12.76 5.96 0.04
C HIS A 220 -12.52 4.67 -0.74
N GLY A 221 -12.55 4.74 -2.07
CA GLY A 221 -12.12 3.66 -2.95
C GLY A 221 -10.59 3.66 -3.12
N ILE A 222 -10.11 4.46 -4.05
CA ILE A 222 -8.68 4.66 -4.36
C ILE A 222 -8.23 6.00 -3.80
N ARG A 223 -7.11 6.03 -3.08
CA ARG A 223 -6.62 7.27 -2.45
C ARG A 223 -5.12 7.51 -2.61
N ILE A 224 -4.74 8.74 -2.96
CA ILE A 224 -3.36 9.23 -2.86
C ILE A 224 -3.34 10.38 -1.86
N LYS A 225 -2.44 10.31 -0.87
CA LYS A 225 -2.30 11.29 0.21
C LYS A 225 -0.89 11.85 0.17
N THR A 226 -0.75 13.17 0.13
CA THR A 226 0.53 13.86 0.28
C THR A 226 0.31 15.30 0.75
N ALA A 227 1.39 16.02 1.04
CA ALA A 227 1.40 17.39 1.53
C ALA A 227 2.70 18.12 1.14
N PRO A 228 2.73 19.46 1.11
CA PRO A 228 4.00 20.20 1.15
C PRO A 228 4.82 19.72 2.35
N GLY A 229 6.13 19.46 2.17
CA GLY A 229 6.96 18.81 3.20
C GLY A 229 7.23 17.34 2.97
N ARG A 230 6.38 16.65 2.21
CA ARG A 230 6.57 15.22 1.94
C ARG A 230 7.78 14.95 1.05
N GLY A 231 8.08 15.82 0.08
CA GLY A 231 9.06 15.53 -0.97
C GLY A 231 8.79 14.17 -1.64
N GLY A 232 9.84 13.49 -2.08
CA GLY A 232 9.71 12.14 -2.65
C GLY A 232 8.80 12.08 -3.88
N TYR A 233 8.19 10.92 -4.11
CA TYR A 233 7.37 10.69 -5.29
C TYR A 233 6.36 9.54 -5.09
N VAL A 234 5.23 9.61 -5.80
CA VAL A 234 4.36 8.47 -6.11
C VAL A 234 4.25 8.41 -7.62
N GLU A 235 4.86 7.40 -8.23
CA GLU A 235 4.90 7.27 -9.69
C GLU A 235 4.70 5.85 -10.19
N ASN A 236 4.33 5.70 -11.47
CA ASN A 236 4.18 4.41 -12.14
C ASN A 236 3.25 3.47 -11.37
N VAL A 237 2.04 3.97 -11.10
CA VAL A 237 0.99 3.24 -10.38
C VAL A 237 -0.08 2.81 -11.38
N TYR A 238 -0.37 1.52 -11.42
CA TYR A 238 -1.39 0.94 -12.28
C TYR A 238 -2.45 0.23 -11.42
N ILE A 239 -3.67 0.76 -11.43
CA ILE A 239 -4.83 0.21 -10.72
C ILE A 239 -5.88 -0.19 -11.76
N ALA A 240 -6.26 -1.46 -11.80
CA ALA A 240 -7.25 -1.94 -12.75
C ALA A 240 -8.23 -2.97 -12.18
N ASP A 241 -9.35 -3.19 -12.87
CA ASP A 241 -10.37 -4.17 -12.48
C ASP A 241 -10.86 -3.94 -11.04
N VAL A 242 -11.53 -2.80 -10.86
CA VAL A 242 -12.01 -2.37 -9.53
C VAL A 242 -13.54 -2.32 -9.53
N SER A 243 -14.14 -3.02 -8.58
CA SER A 243 -15.56 -2.95 -8.28
C SER A 243 -15.80 -2.23 -6.95
N MET A 244 -16.73 -1.27 -6.96
CA MET A 244 -17.11 -0.48 -5.79
C MET A 244 -18.61 -0.56 -5.55
N ASP A 245 -19.03 -0.82 -4.31
CA ASP A 245 -20.44 -0.77 -3.91
C ASP A 245 -20.58 -0.01 -2.59
N ASN A 246 -21.44 1.01 -2.58
CA ASN A 246 -21.70 1.84 -1.42
C ASN A 246 -20.41 2.49 -0.88
N VAL A 247 -19.72 3.22 -1.77
CA VAL A 247 -18.48 3.93 -1.46
C VAL A 247 -18.72 5.43 -1.47
N SER A 248 -18.35 6.13 -0.40
CA SER A 248 -18.66 7.57 -0.28
C SER A 248 -17.89 8.42 -1.30
N MET A 249 -16.63 8.07 -1.57
CA MET A 249 -15.80 8.74 -2.58
C MET A 249 -14.96 7.72 -3.35
N ALA A 250 -15.20 7.56 -4.65
CA ALA A 250 -14.53 6.51 -5.41
C ALA A 250 -13.02 6.78 -5.58
N ILE A 251 -12.64 8.01 -5.92
CA ILE A 251 -11.24 8.40 -6.13
C ILE A 251 -10.92 9.67 -5.34
N ARG A 252 -9.89 9.65 -4.48
CA ARG A 252 -9.41 10.84 -3.76
C ARG A 252 -7.91 11.04 -3.96
N ILE A 253 -7.51 12.16 -4.53
CA ILE A 253 -6.13 12.62 -4.51
C ILE A 253 -6.08 13.89 -3.67
N THR A 254 -5.24 13.89 -2.64
CA THR A 254 -5.10 15.02 -1.70
C THR A 254 -3.65 15.45 -1.64
N GLY A 255 -3.37 16.65 -2.12
CA GLY A 255 -2.07 17.33 -1.98
C GLY A 255 -1.90 18.13 -0.68
N ASN A 256 -2.90 18.19 0.20
CA ASN A 256 -2.82 18.92 1.47
C ASN A 256 -3.22 18.06 2.68
N TYR A 257 -2.54 16.92 2.84
CA TYR A 257 -2.75 16.01 3.96
C TYR A 257 -1.95 16.48 5.19
N GLY A 258 -2.55 17.38 5.98
CA GLY A 258 -1.88 18.20 7.01
C GLY A 258 -1.36 17.51 8.27
N GLU A 259 -0.92 16.25 8.17
CA GLU A 259 -0.23 15.54 9.25
C GLU A 259 1.27 15.52 8.93
N HIS A 260 2.09 15.94 9.90
CA HIS A 260 3.57 15.90 9.90
C HIS A 260 4.06 15.29 11.23
N PRO A 261 5.26 14.68 11.30
CA PRO A 261 5.72 14.00 12.52
C PRO A 261 6.13 15.01 13.60
N ASP A 262 6.59 16.19 13.16
CA ASP A 262 6.93 17.35 13.96
C ASP A 262 6.86 18.61 13.06
N ASP A 263 7.26 19.78 13.60
CA ASP A 263 7.22 21.07 12.90
C ASP A 263 8.52 21.41 12.12
N LYS A 264 9.44 20.45 11.93
CA LYS A 264 10.78 20.70 11.33
C LYS A 264 10.88 20.34 9.85
N TYR A 265 9.81 19.81 9.26
CA TYR A 265 9.78 19.48 7.84
C TYR A 265 10.00 20.71 6.96
N ASP A 266 10.65 20.50 5.81
CA ASP A 266 10.83 21.55 4.81
C ASP A 266 9.54 21.72 3.99
N SER A 267 8.71 22.71 4.34
CA SER A 267 7.46 23.02 3.61
C SER A 267 7.63 23.29 2.10
N THR A 268 8.86 23.53 1.62
CA THR A 268 9.15 23.69 0.19
C THR A 268 9.49 22.38 -0.53
N ALA A 269 9.65 21.28 0.22
CA ALA A 269 9.85 19.95 -0.34
C ALA A 269 8.53 19.41 -0.91
N LEU A 270 8.33 19.59 -2.22
CA LEU A 270 7.12 19.18 -2.91
C LEU A 270 7.25 17.76 -3.51
N PRO A 271 6.18 16.93 -3.43
CA PRO A 271 6.16 15.56 -3.92
C PRO A 271 5.87 15.45 -5.41
N VAL A 272 6.57 14.57 -6.14
CA VAL A 272 6.19 14.27 -7.52
C VAL A 272 5.08 13.22 -7.55
N ILE A 273 3.88 13.59 -8.01
CA ILE A 273 2.79 12.64 -8.28
C ILE A 273 2.60 12.52 -9.79
N SER A 274 2.96 11.38 -10.37
CA SER A 274 2.90 11.19 -11.83
C SER A 274 2.60 9.77 -12.27
N ASN A 275 2.20 9.59 -13.54
CA ASN A 275 1.98 8.28 -14.17
C ASN A 275 1.05 7.35 -13.37
N ILE A 276 -0.11 7.89 -12.98
CA ILE A 276 -1.13 7.16 -12.22
C ILE A 276 -2.23 6.72 -13.19
N THR A 277 -2.39 5.42 -13.39
CA THR A 277 -3.46 4.87 -14.22
C THR A 277 -4.51 4.19 -13.38
N ILE A 278 -5.76 4.61 -13.55
CA ILE A 278 -6.95 3.99 -12.96
C ILE A 278 -7.84 3.53 -14.12
N LYS A 279 -7.98 2.22 -14.26
CA LYS A 279 -8.59 1.60 -15.43
C LYS A 279 -9.65 0.56 -15.06
N ASP A 280 -10.67 0.39 -15.89
CA ASP A 280 -11.67 -0.67 -15.76
C ASP A 280 -12.31 -0.66 -14.35
N VAL A 281 -12.93 0.47 -14.01
CA VAL A 281 -13.57 0.69 -12.70
C VAL A 281 -15.08 0.75 -12.86
N VAL A 282 -15.80 -0.04 -12.07
CA VAL A 282 -17.27 -0.02 -12.01
C VAL A 282 -17.70 0.25 -10.57
N GLY A 283 -18.53 1.28 -10.37
CA GLY A 283 -19.03 1.67 -9.05
C GLY A 283 -20.54 1.84 -9.04
N VAL A 284 -21.19 1.29 -8.03
CA VAL A 284 -22.62 1.50 -7.73
C VAL A 284 -22.79 2.12 -6.34
N ASN A 285 -23.84 2.92 -6.18
CA ASN A 285 -24.11 3.65 -4.93
C ASN A 285 -22.91 4.51 -4.49
N ILE A 286 -22.32 5.25 -5.42
CA ILE A 286 -21.16 6.10 -5.16
C ILE A 286 -21.63 7.47 -4.68
N GLY A 287 -21.07 7.99 -3.59
CA GLY A 287 -21.39 9.35 -3.14
C GLY A 287 -20.90 10.40 -4.14
N VAL A 288 -19.58 10.49 -4.31
CA VAL A 288 -18.87 11.39 -5.25
C VAL A 288 -17.89 10.56 -6.09
N ALA A 289 -17.78 10.84 -7.40
CA ALA A 289 -16.86 10.12 -8.28
C ALA A 289 -15.40 10.41 -7.93
N GLY A 290 -15.04 11.68 -7.75
CA GLY A 290 -13.74 11.98 -7.19
C GLY A 290 -13.47 13.44 -6.85
N ILE A 291 -12.59 13.62 -5.88
CA ILE A 291 -11.97 14.91 -5.56
C ILE A 291 -10.47 14.74 -5.75
N LEU A 292 -9.89 15.50 -6.67
CA LEU A 292 -8.50 15.35 -7.07
C LEU A 292 -7.81 16.72 -6.97
N GLU A 293 -7.02 16.90 -5.93
CA GLU A 293 -6.45 18.18 -5.54
C GLU A 293 -4.92 18.04 -5.48
N GLY A 294 -4.21 18.76 -6.35
CA GLY A 294 -2.76 18.90 -6.34
C GLY A 294 -2.26 19.89 -5.29
N ILE A 295 -1.01 20.33 -5.45
CA ILE A 295 -0.38 21.33 -4.57
C ILE A 295 -0.20 22.64 -5.34
N GLN A 296 -0.43 23.78 -4.68
CA GLN A 296 -0.22 25.08 -5.30
C GLN A 296 1.26 25.23 -5.70
N GLY A 297 1.53 25.37 -7.00
CA GLY A 297 2.88 25.45 -7.55
C GLY A 297 3.48 24.10 -7.97
N ASP A 298 2.76 22.98 -7.77
CA ASP A 298 3.17 21.64 -8.15
C ASP A 298 1.95 20.80 -8.58
N ASN A 299 1.65 20.88 -9.87
CA ASN A 299 0.53 20.17 -10.46
C ASN A 299 0.83 18.67 -10.54
N PHE A 300 -0.13 17.85 -10.11
CA PHE A 300 -0.02 16.40 -10.27
C PHE A 300 -0.32 16.01 -11.72
N SER A 301 0.58 15.29 -12.37
CA SER A 301 0.56 15.11 -13.83
C SER A 301 0.33 13.66 -14.24
N ASN A 302 0.02 13.44 -15.52
CA ASN A 302 -0.15 12.10 -16.11
C ASN A 302 -1.11 11.20 -15.31
N ILE A 303 -2.20 11.77 -14.80
CA ILE A 303 -3.30 11.03 -14.18
C ILE A 303 -4.23 10.51 -15.29
N CYS A 304 -4.34 9.20 -15.46
CA CYS A 304 -5.10 8.57 -16.53
C CYS A 304 -6.31 7.81 -15.98
N LEU A 305 -7.52 8.19 -16.41
CA LEU A 305 -8.76 7.47 -16.14
C LEU A 305 -9.24 6.78 -17.42
N SER A 306 -9.33 5.45 -17.45
CA SER A 306 -9.79 4.73 -18.65
C SER A 306 -10.87 3.71 -18.33
N ASN A 307 -12.00 3.75 -19.04
CA ASN A 307 -13.12 2.83 -18.82
C ASN A 307 -13.59 2.83 -17.36
N VAL A 308 -14.05 3.98 -16.89
CA VAL A 308 -14.53 4.20 -15.52
C VAL A 308 -16.02 4.51 -15.57
N SER A 309 -16.85 3.70 -14.89
CA SER A 309 -18.30 3.87 -14.84
C SER A 309 -18.78 3.89 -13.40
N LEU A 310 -19.24 5.04 -12.93
CA LEU A 310 -19.64 5.27 -11.54
C LEU A 310 -21.08 5.78 -11.49
N SER A 311 -21.97 5.01 -10.86
CA SER A 311 -23.33 5.46 -10.52
C SER A 311 -23.27 6.33 -9.27
N VAL A 312 -23.25 7.65 -9.49
CA VAL A 312 -23.05 8.68 -8.46
C VAL A 312 -24.36 9.24 -7.91
N GLN A 313 -24.34 9.66 -6.65
CA GLN A 313 -25.45 10.36 -5.99
C GLN A 313 -25.29 11.89 -6.02
N SER A 314 -24.05 12.39 -6.04
CA SER A 314 -23.77 13.83 -6.09
C SER A 314 -24.13 14.46 -7.44
N ALA A 315 -24.73 15.65 -7.40
CA ALA A 315 -24.95 16.49 -8.58
C ALA A 315 -23.64 17.05 -9.17
N HIS A 316 -22.58 17.15 -8.36
CA HIS A 316 -21.24 17.55 -8.77
C HIS A 316 -20.30 16.37 -8.52
N PRO A 317 -20.23 15.41 -9.46
CA PRO A 317 -19.53 14.15 -9.21
C PRO A 317 -18.02 14.29 -9.14
N TRP A 318 -17.45 15.33 -9.74
CA TRP A 318 -16.02 15.56 -9.78
C TRP A 318 -15.66 16.96 -9.29
N ASN A 319 -14.56 17.06 -8.56
CA ASN A 319 -13.89 18.32 -8.23
C ASN A 319 -12.38 18.14 -8.47
N CYS A 320 -11.80 18.90 -9.38
CA CYS A 320 -10.38 18.82 -9.67
C CYS A 320 -9.72 20.19 -9.63
N SER A 321 -8.53 20.25 -9.02
CA SER A 321 -7.69 21.43 -8.97
C SER A 321 -6.22 21.02 -9.02
N LEU A 322 -5.41 21.76 -9.78
CA LEU A 322 -3.95 21.57 -9.82
C LEU A 322 -3.54 20.13 -10.21
N ILE A 323 -4.32 19.53 -11.12
CA ILE A 323 -4.00 18.22 -11.70
C ILE A 323 -4.01 18.35 -13.22
N GLU A 324 -3.31 17.44 -13.89
CA GLU A 324 -3.25 17.32 -15.34
C GLU A 324 -3.27 15.85 -15.72
N GLY A 325 -4.03 15.52 -16.77
CA GLY A 325 -4.16 14.14 -17.18
C GLY A 325 -5.10 13.90 -18.33
N TYR A 326 -5.56 12.65 -18.41
CA TYR A 326 -6.30 12.13 -19.54
C TYR A 326 -7.44 11.23 -19.08
N SER A 327 -8.53 11.25 -19.83
CA SER A 327 -9.67 10.41 -19.58
C SER A 327 -10.22 9.85 -20.88
N ASN A 328 -10.57 8.56 -20.85
CA ASN A 328 -11.15 7.85 -21.98
C ASN A 328 -12.28 6.96 -21.49
N SER A 329 -13.49 7.13 -22.03
CA SER A 329 -14.67 6.37 -21.61
C SER A 329 -14.93 6.45 -20.10
N VAL A 330 -15.13 7.66 -19.58
CA VAL A 330 -15.42 7.92 -18.16
C VAL A 330 -16.84 8.46 -18.00
N ILE A 331 -17.63 7.80 -17.14
CA ILE A 331 -19.02 8.15 -16.82
C ILE A 331 -19.15 8.20 -15.29
N PRO A 332 -19.64 9.31 -14.70
CA PRO A 332 -20.00 10.58 -15.33
C PRO A 332 -18.76 11.31 -15.88
N GLU A 333 -18.96 12.26 -16.80
CA GLU A 333 -17.88 13.00 -17.46
C GLU A 333 -16.90 13.60 -16.44
N SER A 334 -15.61 13.38 -16.66
CA SER A 334 -14.53 13.85 -15.77
C SER A 334 -14.27 15.35 -15.90
N CYS A 335 -13.51 15.91 -14.95
CA CYS A 335 -12.98 17.28 -14.99
C CYS A 335 -12.28 17.64 -16.32
N GLU A 336 -12.28 18.92 -16.70
CA GLU A 336 -11.60 19.42 -17.91
C GLU A 336 -10.09 19.18 -17.87
N GLN A 337 -9.50 19.30 -16.68
CA GLN A 337 -8.08 19.06 -16.40
C GLN A 337 -7.61 17.64 -16.77
N LEU A 338 -8.55 16.69 -16.85
CA LEU A 338 -8.30 15.31 -17.25
C LEU A 338 -8.71 15.05 -18.71
N ARG A 339 -9.13 16.05 -19.48
CA ARG A 339 -9.63 15.88 -20.86
C ARG A 339 -8.66 16.44 -21.91
N SER A 340 -7.36 16.41 -21.63
CA SER A 340 -6.30 16.89 -22.53
C SER A 340 -6.45 16.29 -23.95
N ASN A 341 -6.33 17.13 -24.99
CA ASN A 341 -6.62 16.79 -26.39
C ASN A 341 -5.84 15.57 -26.89
N CYS A 342 -6.52 14.42 -26.97
CA CYS A 342 -5.99 13.15 -27.44
C CYS A 342 -5.75 13.16 -28.96
N ARG A 343 -4.51 13.41 -29.41
CA ARG A 343 -4.13 13.19 -30.81
C ARG A 343 -3.11 12.07 -31.07
N GLN A 344 -2.59 11.35 -30.06
CA GLN A 344 -1.66 10.23 -30.27
C GLN A 344 -1.86 9.08 -29.25
N THR A 345 -1.46 7.88 -29.66
CA THR A 345 -1.73 6.53 -29.13
C THR A 345 -1.27 6.21 -27.68
N SER A 346 -1.95 5.23 -27.05
CA SER A 346 -1.76 4.64 -25.70
C SER A 346 -1.41 5.62 -24.58
N ILE A 347 -2.41 6.37 -24.15
CA ILE A 347 -2.29 7.53 -23.25
C ILE A 347 -2.01 7.15 -21.79
N CYS A 348 -2.48 5.98 -21.35
CA CYS A 348 -2.23 5.51 -19.98
C CYS A 348 -0.95 4.67 -19.92
N TYR A 349 -0.18 4.87 -18.85
CA TYR A 349 0.84 3.92 -18.41
C TYR A 349 0.19 2.54 -18.26
N ASP A 350 0.71 1.52 -18.94
CA ASP A 350 0.08 0.19 -19.01
C ASP A 350 0.57 -0.78 -17.91
N GLY A 351 1.50 -0.31 -17.06
CA GLY A 351 2.12 -1.13 -16.03
C GLY A 351 3.16 -2.11 -16.57
N SER A 352 3.61 -1.97 -17.83
CA SER A 352 4.76 -2.70 -18.35
C SER A 352 6.03 -1.89 -18.07
N SER A 353 6.98 -2.52 -17.34
CA SER A 353 8.29 -1.92 -17.12
C SER A 353 8.95 -1.69 -18.48
N SER A 354 9.25 -0.44 -18.83
CA SER A 354 10.04 -0.13 -20.01
C SER A 354 11.49 -0.56 -19.77
N SER A 355 11.79 -1.84 -19.96
CA SER A 355 13.17 -2.33 -19.97
C SER A 355 13.81 -2.00 -21.31
N VAL A 356 14.31 -0.77 -21.45
CA VAL A 356 15.32 -0.43 -22.47
C VAL A 356 16.42 0.40 -21.81
N MET A 357 17.34 -0.29 -21.13
CA MET A 357 18.71 0.23 -21.00
C MET A 357 19.61 -0.63 -21.87
N SER A 358 20.21 -0.02 -22.88
CA SER A 358 21.29 -0.63 -23.65
C SER A 358 22.46 -0.93 -22.70
N VAL A 359 22.85 -2.19 -22.62
CA VAL A 359 24.06 -2.62 -21.93
C VAL A 359 25.27 -2.04 -22.67
N GLN A 360 25.95 -1.08 -22.06
CA GLN A 360 27.38 -0.83 -22.33
C GLN A 360 28.17 -1.26 -21.10
N GLN A 361 28.92 -2.36 -21.24
CA GLN A 361 30.00 -2.70 -20.33
C GLN A 361 31.09 -1.61 -20.40
N PRO A 362 31.72 -1.29 -19.25
CA PRO A 362 33.17 -1.49 -19.25
C PRO A 362 33.76 -2.05 -17.95
N ARG A 363 34.65 -3.03 -18.18
CA ARG A 363 35.99 -3.26 -17.61
C ARG A 363 36.20 -3.32 -16.08
N HIS A 364 36.68 -4.50 -15.70
CA HIS A 364 37.45 -4.81 -14.50
C HIS A 364 38.45 -3.73 -14.08
N THR A 365 38.38 -3.35 -12.80
CA THR A 365 39.54 -3.16 -11.91
C THR A 365 39.07 -3.28 -10.44
N SER A 366 39.63 -4.23 -9.69
CA SER A 366 39.56 -4.24 -8.22
C SER A 366 40.46 -3.12 -7.64
N PRO A 367 40.14 -2.59 -6.45
CA PRO A 367 40.85 -3.09 -5.27
C PRO A 367 39.98 -3.23 -4.00
N THR A 368 40.57 -3.99 -3.09
CA THR A 368 40.15 -4.40 -1.75
C THR A 368 39.74 -3.29 -0.78
N SER A 369 38.63 -3.47 -0.06
CA SER A 369 38.47 -2.98 1.32
C SER A 369 37.48 -3.82 2.15
N ARG A 370 38.05 -4.36 3.23
CA ARG A 370 37.54 -4.88 4.51
C ARG A 370 36.02 -5.05 4.69
N LEU A 371 35.62 -6.30 4.92
CA LEU A 371 34.39 -6.69 5.61
C LEU A 371 34.34 -6.10 7.02
N LEU A 372 33.21 -5.47 7.34
CA LEU A 372 32.67 -5.34 8.68
C LEU A 372 31.32 -6.05 8.65
N ASP A 373 31.34 -7.34 9.00
CA ASP A 373 30.14 -8.10 9.32
C ASP A 373 29.49 -7.49 10.57
N LEU A 374 28.34 -6.84 10.39
CA LEU A 374 27.48 -6.39 11.48
C LEU A 374 26.13 -7.11 11.34
N PHE A 375 26.04 -8.20 12.11
CA PHE A 375 24.83 -8.81 12.69
C PHE A 375 23.53 -8.79 11.85
N THR A 376 23.26 -9.91 11.20
CA THR A 376 21.91 -10.36 10.87
C THR A 376 21.17 -10.77 12.15
N GLY A 377 20.61 -9.78 12.87
CA GLY A 377 19.64 -10.00 13.94
C GLY A 377 18.23 -9.79 13.41
N VAL A 378 17.50 -10.87 13.13
CA VAL A 378 16.08 -10.80 12.77
C VAL A 378 15.29 -10.58 14.06
N GLY A 379 14.92 -9.33 14.34
CA GLY A 379 14.05 -8.99 15.46
C GLY A 379 12.58 -9.12 15.06
N PHE A 380 11.84 -9.98 15.74
CA PHE A 380 10.38 -9.98 15.73
C PHE A 380 9.88 -9.22 16.95
N ILE A 381 8.96 -8.28 16.76
CA ILE A 381 8.16 -7.72 17.86
C ILE A 381 6.73 -8.19 17.62
N LEU A 382 6.31 -9.21 18.38
CA LEU A 382 4.89 -9.47 18.64
C LEU A 382 4.56 -8.79 19.97
N VAL A 383 3.54 -7.93 19.98
CA VAL A 383 3.05 -7.25 21.20
C VAL A 383 1.83 -7.95 21.76
#